data_AF-B9WFE8-F1
#
_entry.id   AF-B9WFE8-F1
#
_cell.length_a   1.000
_cell.length_b   1.000
_cell.length_c   1.000
_cell.angle_alpha   90.00
_cell.angle_beta   90.00
_cell.angle_gamma   90.00
#
_symmetry.space_group_name_H-M   'P 1'
#
loop_
_entity.id
_entity.type
_entity.pdbx_description
1 polymer ?
#
loop_
_entity_poly.entity_id
_entity_poly.type
_entity_poly.pdbx_seq_one_letter_code
_entity_poly.pdbx_strand_id
1 'polypeptide(L)'
;MASDSSSILPHEAISGLTLYSDDEDKSSQQQEPKQQESNSTITPSKKKRQRKIQTEEEYNYQLNRWRETGPMINTDTWLNELNLADLDINDKLDRVKLLHVCELHYYKRDYSTCLKVINIGESLYGVDLNKVGHKIKQLHDKQMIEDEDDEEEEEEVKWDKNIEKNIAELYHIKMKCLAKLS
;
A
#
# COMPACT_ATOMS: atom_id res chain seq x y z
N MET A 1 42.96 28.14 -27.63
CA MET A 1 43.81 27.51 -26.59
C MET A 1 42.90 27.37 -25.38
N ALA A 2 42.27 26.19 -25.21
CA ALA A 2 42.74 25.09 -24.35
C ALA A 2 42.57 25.47 -22.86
N SER A 3 41.86 24.77 -21.98
CA SER A 3 41.22 23.45 -21.99
C SER A 3 40.22 23.36 -20.82
N ASP A 4 39.32 22.39 -20.91
CA ASP A 4 38.51 21.82 -19.82
C ASP A 4 39.32 21.52 -18.54
N SER A 5 38.66 21.63 -17.38
CA SER A 5 39.01 20.78 -16.24
C SER A 5 37.80 20.52 -15.35
N SER A 6 37.24 19.34 -15.55
CA SER A 6 36.25 18.65 -14.72
C SER A 6 36.80 18.43 -13.30
N SER A 7 36.03 18.83 -12.30
CA SER A 7 36.31 18.54 -10.90
C SER A 7 35.74 17.17 -10.54
N ILE A 8 36.63 16.18 -10.48
CA ILE A 8 36.38 14.84 -9.97
C ILE A 8 36.60 14.90 -8.45
N LEU A 9 35.56 14.63 -7.67
CA LEU A 9 35.68 14.49 -6.21
C LEU A 9 36.44 13.19 -5.88
N PRO A 10 37.37 13.20 -4.90
CA PRO A 10 38.12 12.02 -4.51
C PRO A 10 37.27 11.06 -3.65
N HIS A 11 37.31 9.78 -4.01
CA HIS A 11 36.83 8.66 -3.20
C HIS A 11 37.77 8.49 -2.00
N GLU A 12 37.39 8.99 -0.82
CA GLU A 12 38.05 8.56 0.41
C GLU A 12 37.48 7.22 0.90
N ALA A 13 38.43 6.32 1.17
CA ALA A 13 38.26 4.94 1.55
C ALA A 13 37.63 4.79 2.94
N ILE A 14 36.57 4.00 3.02
CA ILE A 14 36.03 3.52 4.29
C ILE A 14 36.91 2.36 4.77
N SER A 15 37.90 2.69 5.60
CA SER A 15 38.63 1.73 6.43
C SER A 15 37.73 1.28 7.58
N GLY A 16 37.26 0.04 7.52
CA GLY A 16 36.48 -0.59 8.58
C GLY A 16 36.61 -2.12 8.51
N LEU A 17 37.80 -2.60 8.86
CA LEU A 17 38.09 -4.02 9.10
C LEU A 17 37.23 -4.54 10.27
N THR A 18 36.39 -5.53 10.02
CA THR A 18 36.12 -6.59 11.00
C THR A 18 36.55 -7.91 10.37
N LEU A 19 37.71 -8.41 10.81
CA LEU A 19 38.15 -9.79 10.57
C LEU A 19 37.17 -10.73 11.26
N TYR A 20 36.55 -11.62 10.49
CA TYR A 20 36.08 -12.90 11.00
C TYR A 20 36.77 -13.96 10.13
N SER A 21 37.82 -14.55 10.68
CA SER A 21 38.42 -15.77 10.15
C SER A 21 37.70 -16.93 10.84
N ASP A 22 36.99 -17.73 10.06
CA ASP A 22 36.83 -19.15 10.34
C ASP A 22 36.66 -19.86 9.00
N ASP A 23 37.61 -20.74 8.73
CA ASP A 23 37.67 -21.67 7.63
C ASP A 23 36.39 -22.51 7.55
N GLU A 24 35.82 -22.68 6.33
CA GLU A 24 35.38 -23.97 5.81
C GLU A 24 35.24 -23.89 4.28
N ASP A 25 36.09 -24.67 3.61
CA ASP A 25 36.04 -25.00 2.20
C ASP A 25 34.67 -25.57 1.79
N LYS A 26 34.02 -24.95 0.79
CA LYS A 26 33.12 -25.70 -0.10
C LYS A 26 33.01 -25.11 -1.48
N SER A 27 33.93 -25.54 -2.34
CA SER A 27 33.85 -25.47 -3.80
C SER A 27 32.47 -25.88 -4.30
N SER A 28 31.73 -24.94 -4.90
CA SER A 28 30.51 -25.23 -5.64
C SER A 28 30.79 -25.11 -7.13
N GLN A 29 31.06 -26.26 -7.73
CA GLN A 29 31.22 -26.46 -9.16
C GLN A 29 29.95 -26.02 -9.91
N GLN A 30 30.13 -25.25 -10.98
CA GLN A 30 29.13 -25.08 -12.03
C GLN A 30 28.83 -26.46 -12.64
N GLN A 31 27.57 -26.90 -12.59
CA GLN A 31 27.06 -28.00 -13.40
C GLN A 31 26.02 -27.45 -14.38
N GLU A 32 26.32 -27.60 -15.67
CA GLU A 32 25.34 -27.49 -16.75
C GLU A 32 24.24 -28.55 -16.56
N PRO A 33 22.95 -28.20 -16.67
CA PRO A 33 21.89 -29.18 -16.57
C PRO A 33 21.77 -29.98 -17.89
N LYS A 34 22.14 -31.27 -17.82
CA LYS A 34 21.83 -32.28 -18.84
C LYS A 34 20.32 -32.41 -19.05
N GLN A 35 19.92 -32.47 -20.31
CA GLN A 35 18.56 -32.76 -20.76
C GLN A 35 18.16 -34.18 -20.33
N GLN A 36 17.05 -34.30 -19.60
CA GLN A 36 16.32 -35.56 -19.43
C GLN A 36 14.91 -35.36 -19.97
N GLU A 37 14.66 -36.01 -21.11
CA GLU A 37 13.33 -36.22 -21.66
C GLU A 37 12.53 -37.11 -20.69
N SER A 38 11.42 -36.58 -20.18
CA SER A 38 10.38 -37.40 -19.56
C SER A 38 9.03 -36.97 -20.12
N ASN A 39 8.38 -37.91 -20.81
CA ASN A 39 7.02 -37.78 -21.30
C ASN A 39 6.09 -37.46 -20.13
N SER A 40 5.64 -36.21 -20.06
CA SER A 40 4.63 -35.75 -19.12
C SER A 40 3.43 -35.21 -19.89
N THR A 41 2.30 -35.87 -19.69
CA THR A 41 0.95 -35.50 -20.09
C THR A 41 0.72 -33.99 -19.96
N ILE A 42 0.34 -33.36 -21.07
CA ILE A 42 0.13 -31.91 -21.19
C ILE A 42 -1.10 -31.53 -20.35
N THR A 43 -0.86 -31.06 -19.14
CA THR A 43 -1.80 -30.20 -18.42
C THR A 43 -1.52 -28.75 -18.83
N PRO A 44 -2.54 -27.88 -18.93
CA PRO A 44 -2.33 -26.49 -19.34
C PRO A 44 -1.44 -25.78 -18.31
N SER A 45 -0.19 -25.55 -18.71
CA SER A 45 0.84 -24.86 -17.95
C SER A 45 0.33 -23.48 -17.51
N LYS A 46 0.18 -23.30 -16.20
CA LYS A 46 -0.07 -21.98 -15.60
C LYS A 46 1.04 -21.05 -16.07
N LYS A 47 0.70 -20.02 -16.85
CA LYS A 47 1.66 -19.00 -17.33
C LYS A 47 2.49 -18.52 -16.13
N LYS A 48 3.79 -18.79 -16.14
CA LYS A 48 4.71 -18.28 -15.10
C LYS A 48 4.60 -16.76 -15.11
N ARG A 49 4.21 -16.15 -13.97
CA ARG A 49 4.17 -14.69 -13.82
C ARG A 49 5.57 -14.15 -14.07
N GLN A 50 5.80 -13.56 -15.24
CA GLN A 50 7.02 -12.81 -15.51
C GLN A 50 6.90 -11.44 -14.84
N ARG A 51 7.99 -10.99 -14.21
CA ARG A 51 8.07 -9.65 -13.63
C ARG A 51 8.05 -8.64 -14.77
N LYS A 52 7.28 -7.56 -14.63
CA LYS A 52 7.37 -6.42 -15.54
C LYS A 52 8.78 -5.84 -15.43
N ILE A 53 9.43 -5.64 -16.56
CA ILE A 53 10.71 -4.93 -16.64
C ILE A 53 10.38 -3.44 -16.48
N GLN A 54 11.16 -2.73 -15.69
CA GLN A 54 11.02 -1.29 -15.52
C GLN A 54 11.42 -0.58 -16.82
N THR A 55 10.64 0.42 -17.22
CA THR A 55 10.97 1.25 -18.38
C THR A 55 12.02 2.31 -18.02
N GLU A 56 12.76 2.79 -19.02
CA GLU A 56 13.77 3.85 -18.84
C GLU A 56 13.13 5.16 -18.32
N GLU A 57 11.91 5.45 -18.75
CA GLU A 57 11.14 6.62 -18.29
C GLU A 57 10.78 6.51 -16.81
N GLU A 58 10.29 5.34 -16.35
CA GLU A 58 10.01 5.09 -14.93
C GLU A 58 11.26 5.18 -14.07
N TYR A 59 12.40 4.69 -14.57
CA TYR A 59 13.68 4.77 -13.86
C TYR A 59 14.12 6.22 -13.68
N ASN A 60 14.11 7.01 -14.76
CA ASN A 60 14.50 8.42 -14.69
C ASN A 60 13.56 9.25 -13.82
N TYR A 61 12.25 8.96 -13.85
CA TYR A 61 11.28 9.58 -12.95
C TYR A 61 11.61 9.28 -11.47
N GLN A 62 11.88 8.02 -11.12
CA GLN A 62 12.22 7.63 -9.76
C GLN A 62 13.56 8.24 -9.31
N LEU A 63 14.54 8.29 -10.20
CA LEU A 63 15.85 8.88 -9.92
C LEU A 63 15.76 10.38 -9.67
N ASN A 64 15.00 11.11 -10.50
CA ASN A 64 14.77 12.55 -10.31
C ASN A 64 14.07 12.81 -8.97
N ARG A 65 13.01 12.05 -8.68
CA ARG A 65 12.31 12.15 -7.39
C ARG A 65 13.24 11.88 -6.21
N TRP A 66 14.11 10.87 -6.30
CA TRP A 66 15.09 10.57 -5.26
C TRP A 66 16.09 11.71 -5.07
N ARG A 67 16.54 12.37 -6.14
CA ARG A 67 17.45 13.52 -6.05
C ARG A 67 16.79 14.76 -5.48
N GLU A 68 15.52 14.99 -5.79
CA GLU A 68 14.77 16.18 -5.38
C GLU A 68 14.31 16.10 -3.91
N THR A 69 13.60 15.04 -3.54
CA THR A 69 12.98 14.92 -2.21
C THR A 69 13.72 13.96 -1.29
N GLY A 70 14.60 13.13 -1.82
CA GLY A 70 15.20 12.03 -1.07
C GLY A 70 14.22 10.90 -0.76
N PRO A 71 14.68 9.86 -0.05
CA PRO A 71 13.82 8.82 0.48
C PRO A 71 12.94 9.38 1.61
N MET A 72 11.65 9.00 1.62
CA MET A 72 10.75 9.35 2.70
C MET A 72 11.12 8.55 3.97
N ILE A 73 11.48 9.25 5.04
CA ILE A 73 11.73 8.64 6.34
C ILE A 73 10.40 8.53 7.08
N ASN A 74 10.06 7.32 7.50
CA ASN A 74 8.88 7.06 8.31
C ASN A 74 9.20 7.41 9.78
N THR A 75 9.01 8.68 10.15
CA THR A 75 9.17 9.18 11.53
C THR A 75 7.92 8.89 12.35
N ASP A 76 7.97 8.87 13.68
CA ASP A 76 6.78 8.57 14.51
C ASP A 76 5.58 9.51 14.27
N THR A 77 5.84 10.73 13.78
CA THR A 77 4.83 11.76 13.53
C THR A 77 4.34 11.83 12.09
N TRP A 78 4.99 11.13 11.15
CA TRP A 78 4.78 11.24 9.70
C TRP A 78 3.30 11.18 9.29
N LEU A 79 2.52 10.34 9.96
CA LEU A 79 1.12 10.09 9.64
C LEU A 79 0.21 11.26 10.08
N ASN A 80 0.61 12.02 11.11
CA ASN A 80 -0.14 13.21 11.57
C ASN A 80 0.18 14.45 10.73
N GLU A 81 1.33 14.45 10.05
CA GLU A 81 1.78 15.55 9.18
C GLU A 81 1.17 15.47 7.77
N LEU A 82 0.37 14.43 7.51
CA LEU A 82 -0.24 14.18 6.21
C LEU A 82 -1.40 15.14 5.95
N ASN A 83 -1.38 15.81 4.80
CA ASN A 83 -2.53 16.57 4.32
C ASN A 83 -3.62 15.61 3.81
N LEU A 84 -4.62 15.37 4.64
CA LEU A 84 -5.76 14.49 4.31
C LEU A 84 -6.56 14.96 3.07
N ALA A 85 -6.51 16.25 2.75
CA ALA A 85 -7.20 16.82 1.60
C ALA A 85 -6.56 16.47 0.24
N ASP A 86 -5.27 16.12 0.22
CA ASP A 86 -4.51 15.86 -1.00
C ASP A 86 -4.52 14.36 -1.39
N LEU A 87 -5.24 13.52 -0.63
CA LEU A 87 -5.27 12.08 -0.83
C LEU A 87 -6.08 11.68 -2.06
N ASP A 88 -5.51 10.82 -2.92
CA ASP A 88 -6.23 10.23 -4.04
C ASP A 88 -6.78 8.85 -3.67
N ILE A 89 -8.08 8.69 -3.79
CA ILE A 89 -8.80 7.45 -3.44
C ILE A 89 -8.51 6.35 -4.45
N ASN A 90 -8.13 6.69 -5.67
CA ASN A 90 -7.77 5.69 -6.67
C ASN A 90 -6.44 5.02 -6.32
N ASP A 91 -5.54 5.73 -5.61
CA ASP A 91 -4.31 5.15 -5.10
C ASP A 91 -4.55 4.28 -3.86
N LYS A 92 -3.99 3.07 -3.90
CA LYS A 92 -4.10 2.11 -2.80
C LYS A 92 -3.41 2.62 -1.55
N LEU A 93 -2.24 3.25 -1.69
CA LEU A 93 -1.48 3.69 -0.52
C LEU A 93 -2.23 4.78 0.22
N ASP A 94 -2.83 5.72 -0.50
CA ASP A 94 -3.60 6.82 0.06
C ASP A 94 -4.88 6.35 0.77
N ARG A 95 -5.63 5.39 0.20
CA ARG A 95 -6.74 4.74 0.92
C ARG A 95 -6.29 4.14 2.26
N VAL A 96 -5.16 3.43 2.24
CA VAL A 96 -4.61 2.79 3.43
C VAL A 96 -4.14 3.84 4.45
N LYS A 97 -3.49 4.91 4.01
CA LYS A 97 -3.07 6.02 4.89
C LYS A 97 -4.26 6.63 5.62
N LEU A 98 -5.34 6.94 4.90
CA LEU A 98 -6.56 7.49 5.50
C LEU A 98 -7.08 6.58 6.62
N LEU A 99 -7.16 5.27 6.36
CA LEU A 99 -7.59 4.30 7.35
C LEU A 99 -6.67 4.27 8.58
N HIS A 100 -5.35 4.29 8.36
CA HIS A 100 -4.38 4.29 9.46
C HIS A 100 -4.44 5.58 10.29
N VAL A 101 -4.70 6.75 9.67
CA VAL A 101 -4.88 8.01 10.41
C VAL A 101 -6.11 7.91 11.32
N CYS A 102 -7.23 7.36 10.81
CA CYS A 102 -8.43 7.11 11.60
C CYS A 102 -8.14 6.19 12.79
N GLU A 103 -7.49 5.05 12.55
CA GLU A 103 -7.10 4.09 13.59
C GLU A 103 -6.17 4.71 14.64
N LEU A 104 -5.18 5.50 14.21
CA LEU A 104 -4.26 6.19 15.10
C LEU A 104 -5.00 7.10 16.08
N HIS A 105 -5.92 7.93 15.59
CA HIS A 105 -6.73 8.80 16.45
C HIS A 105 -7.65 8.01 17.38
N TYR A 106 -8.23 6.90 16.90
CA TYR A 106 -9.02 6.00 17.74
C TYR A 106 -8.20 5.41 18.90
N TYR A 107 -6.99 4.92 18.63
CA TYR A 107 -6.10 4.37 19.67
C TYR A 107 -5.55 5.43 20.62
N LYS A 108 -5.32 6.66 20.13
CA LYS A 108 -5.00 7.83 20.96
C LYS A 108 -6.18 8.29 21.83
N ARG A 109 -7.36 7.68 21.68
CA ARG A 109 -8.63 8.04 22.35
C ARG A 109 -9.12 9.45 22.02
N ASP A 110 -8.64 10.03 20.94
CA ASP A 110 -9.18 11.27 20.40
C ASP A 110 -10.31 10.94 19.43
N TYR A 111 -11.46 10.57 20.00
CA TYR A 111 -12.63 10.19 19.22
C TYR A 111 -13.19 11.38 18.42
N SER A 112 -12.94 12.60 18.91
CA SER A 112 -13.42 13.83 18.26
C SER A 112 -12.70 14.08 16.93
N THR A 113 -11.36 13.93 16.90
CA THR A 113 -10.60 14.06 15.66
C THR A 113 -10.81 12.85 14.77
N CYS A 114 -10.93 11.65 15.33
CA CYS A 114 -11.23 10.44 14.57
C CYS A 114 -12.51 10.64 13.72
N LEU A 115 -13.58 11.15 14.31
CA LEU A 115 -14.82 11.46 13.57
C LEU A 115 -14.61 12.53 12.50
N LYS A 116 -13.81 13.57 12.76
CA LYS A 116 -13.49 14.59 11.74
C LYS A 116 -12.76 13.99 10.54
N VAL A 117 -11.78 13.11 10.78
CA VAL A 117 -11.05 12.42 9.69
C VAL A 117 -11.99 11.50 8.91
N ILE A 118 -12.90 10.81 9.59
CA ILE A 118 -13.92 9.98 8.93
C ILE A 118 -14.83 10.83 8.04
N ASN A 119 -15.25 12.02 8.47
CA ASN A 119 -16.06 12.92 7.63
C ASN A 119 -15.28 13.43 6.40
N ILE A 120 -13.95 13.63 6.52
CA ILE A 120 -13.09 13.91 5.36
C ILE A 120 -13.07 12.70 4.43
N GLY A 121 -12.96 11.48 4.98
CA GLY A 121 -13.07 10.24 4.23
C GLY A 121 -14.41 10.12 3.48
N GLU A 122 -15.53 10.40 4.12
CA GLU A 122 -16.87 10.46 3.49
C GLU A 122 -16.88 11.38 2.27
N SER A 123 -16.32 12.59 2.44
CA SER A 123 -16.25 13.60 1.39
C SER A 123 -15.36 13.16 0.23
N LEU A 124 -14.23 12.50 0.53
CA LEU A 124 -13.35 11.93 -0.46
C LEU A 124 -14.10 10.83 -1.24
N TYR A 125 -14.60 9.80 -0.57
CA TYR A 125 -15.28 8.67 -1.22
C TYR A 125 -16.60 9.06 -1.90
N GLY A 126 -17.14 10.25 -1.61
CA GLY A 126 -18.42 10.70 -2.12
C GLY A 126 -19.59 9.89 -1.56
N VAL A 127 -19.44 9.38 -0.32
CA VAL A 127 -20.42 8.49 0.31
C VAL A 127 -20.87 9.02 1.66
N ASP A 128 -22.16 8.86 1.95
CA ASP A 128 -22.69 9.06 3.30
C ASP A 128 -22.62 7.73 4.06
N LEU A 129 -21.67 7.60 4.99
CA LEU A 129 -21.49 6.36 5.76
C LEU A 129 -22.71 6.02 6.61
N ASN A 130 -23.58 6.99 6.96
CA ASN A 130 -24.76 6.68 7.78
C ASN A 130 -25.82 5.93 6.98
N LYS A 131 -25.92 6.18 5.67
CA LYS A 131 -26.87 5.53 4.77
C LYS A 131 -26.30 4.24 4.19
N VAL A 132 -25.07 4.32 3.69
CA VAL A 132 -24.47 3.26 2.87
C VAL A 132 -23.62 2.30 3.72
N GLY A 133 -23.10 2.76 4.85
CA GLY A 133 -22.18 1.98 5.69
C GLY A 133 -22.79 0.70 6.26
N HIS A 134 -24.07 0.71 6.62
CA HIS A 134 -24.77 -0.49 7.09
C HIS A 134 -24.95 -1.52 5.97
N LYS A 135 -25.38 -1.09 4.77
CA LYS A 135 -25.56 -1.96 3.58
C LYS A 135 -24.23 -2.58 3.14
N ILE A 136 -23.16 -1.79 3.03
CA ILE A 136 -21.82 -2.28 2.63
C ILE A 136 -21.24 -3.23 3.68
N LYS A 137 -21.36 -2.90 4.96
CA LYS A 137 -20.88 -3.79 6.02
C LYS A 137 -21.61 -5.14 5.98
N GLN A 138 -22.93 -5.12 5.77
CA GLN A 138 -23.68 -6.34 5.57
C GLN A 138 -23.23 -7.11 4.33
N LEU A 139 -23.00 -6.46 3.18
CA LEU A 139 -22.52 -7.14 1.97
C LEU A 139 -21.11 -7.76 2.14
N HIS A 140 -20.23 -7.07 2.87
CA HIS A 140 -18.90 -7.56 3.19
C HIS A 140 -18.94 -8.73 4.19
N ASP A 141 -19.83 -8.66 5.19
CA ASP A 141 -19.99 -9.70 6.22
C ASP A 141 -20.85 -10.89 5.73
N LYS A 142 -21.83 -10.66 4.84
CA LYS A 142 -22.77 -11.65 4.25
C LYS A 142 -22.19 -12.40 3.06
N GLN A 143 -20.88 -12.58 2.96
CA GLN A 143 -20.32 -13.63 2.11
C GLN A 143 -20.65 -15.07 2.62
N MET A 144 -21.76 -15.23 3.37
CA MET A 144 -22.19 -16.47 4.05
C MET A 144 -23.70 -16.72 4.12
N ILE A 145 -24.63 -15.84 3.72
CA ILE A 145 -26.08 -16.16 3.79
C ILE A 145 -26.84 -15.50 2.64
N GLU A 146 -27.35 -16.34 1.73
CA GLU A 146 -28.38 -16.00 0.75
C GLU A 146 -29.71 -15.67 1.47
N ASP A 147 -30.48 -14.76 0.86
CA ASP A 147 -31.89 -14.42 1.15
C ASP A 147 -32.13 -13.35 2.23
N GLU A 148 -32.64 -12.18 1.81
CA GLU A 148 -34.05 -11.78 1.95
C GLU A 148 -34.20 -10.26 1.68
N ASP A 149 -35.11 -9.97 0.74
CA ASP A 149 -35.87 -8.76 0.42
C ASP A 149 -35.64 -7.51 1.31
N ASP A 150 -35.06 -6.46 0.72
CA ASP A 150 -35.34 -5.07 1.11
C ASP A 150 -35.34 -4.19 -0.14
N GLU A 151 -36.54 -3.82 -0.58
CA GLU A 151 -36.82 -2.86 -1.66
C GLU A 151 -36.50 -1.43 -1.18
N GLU A 152 -35.26 -0.98 -1.37
CA GLU A 152 -34.95 0.45 -1.48
C GLU A 152 -33.96 0.64 -2.64
N GLU A 153 -34.50 0.90 -3.83
CA GLU A 153 -33.77 1.39 -5.01
C GLU A 153 -33.19 2.78 -4.73
N GLU A 154 -32.09 2.83 -3.98
CA GLU A 154 -31.10 3.90 -4.12
C GLU A 154 -30.05 3.40 -5.10
N GLU A 155 -29.76 4.17 -6.15
CA GLU A 155 -28.78 3.81 -7.20
C GLU A 155 -27.50 3.24 -6.58
N GLU A 156 -27.34 1.91 -6.68
CA GLU A 156 -26.15 1.24 -6.18
C GLU A 156 -24.97 1.64 -7.05
N VAL A 157 -24.23 2.66 -6.61
CA VAL A 157 -22.93 2.97 -7.20
C VAL A 157 -22.01 1.80 -6.90
N LYS A 158 -21.87 0.90 -7.88
CA LYS A 158 -21.02 -0.27 -7.78
C LYS A 158 -19.56 0.17 -7.67
N TRP A 159 -19.03 0.19 -6.46
CA TRP A 159 -17.63 0.51 -6.21
C TRP A 159 -16.72 -0.69 -6.51
N ASP A 160 -15.41 -0.43 -6.60
CA ASP A 160 -14.43 -1.51 -6.56
C ASP A 160 -14.48 -2.18 -5.17
N LYS A 161 -14.37 -3.50 -5.12
CA LYS A 161 -14.36 -4.30 -3.86
C LYS A 161 -13.36 -3.77 -2.85
N ASN A 162 -12.23 -3.26 -3.33
CA ASN A 162 -11.21 -2.67 -2.45
C ASN A 162 -11.67 -1.36 -1.80
N ILE A 163 -12.46 -0.56 -2.52
CA ILE A 163 -13.04 0.68 -2.02
C ILE A 163 -14.15 0.34 -1.02
N GLU A 164 -15.06 -0.58 -1.37
CA GLU A 164 -16.13 -1.06 -0.48
C GLU A 164 -15.58 -1.54 0.86
N LYS A 165 -14.50 -2.34 0.85
CA LYS A 165 -13.84 -2.79 2.06
C LYS A 165 -13.34 -1.63 2.94
N ASN A 166 -12.72 -0.61 2.34
CA ASN A 166 -12.24 0.55 3.11
C ASN A 166 -13.41 1.35 3.69
N ILE A 167 -14.49 1.51 2.94
CA ILE A 167 -15.71 2.18 3.40
C ILE A 167 -16.33 1.41 4.58
N ALA A 168 -16.39 0.07 4.51
CA ALA A 168 -16.87 -0.77 5.62
C ALA A 168 -16.03 -0.62 6.89
N GLU A 169 -14.70 -0.60 6.77
CA GLU A 169 -13.80 -0.41 7.90
C GLU A 169 -13.95 1.00 8.53
N LEU A 170 -14.05 2.04 7.69
CA LEU A 170 -14.31 3.41 8.17
C LEU A 170 -15.63 3.50 8.92
N TYR A 171 -16.70 2.88 8.42
CA TYR A 171 -17.99 2.80 9.11
C TYR A 171 -17.85 2.08 10.47
N HIS A 172 -17.11 0.97 10.52
CA HIS A 172 -16.88 0.23 11.76
C HIS A 172 -16.14 1.07 12.81
N ILE A 173 -15.11 1.81 12.40
CA ILE A 173 -14.39 2.75 13.29
C ILE A 173 -15.34 3.87 13.74
N LYS A 174 -16.16 4.43 12.84
CA LYS A 174 -17.16 5.46 13.17
C LYS A 174 -18.09 5.00 14.28
N MET A 175 -18.67 3.81 14.14
CA MET A 175 -19.58 3.23 15.14
C MET A 175 -18.88 3.00 16.48
N LYS A 176 -17.63 2.55 16.48
CA LYS A 176 -16.84 2.42 17.71
C LYS A 176 -16.56 3.76 18.38
N CYS A 177 -16.23 4.79 17.61
CA CYS A 177 -16.02 6.15 18.13
C CYS A 177 -17.30 6.70 18.77
N LEU A 178 -18.44 6.57 18.09
CA LEU A 178 -19.74 7.00 18.61
C LEU A 178 -20.09 6.26 19.92
N ALA A 179 -19.85 4.95 19.97
CA ALA A 179 -20.10 4.15 21.17
C ALA A 179 -19.20 4.50 22.37
N LYS A 180 -18.08 5.22 22.15
CA LYS A 180 -17.18 5.69 23.21
C LYS A 180 -17.45 7.13 23.65
N LEU A 181 -18.20 7.90 22.85
CA LEU A 181 -18.61 9.27 23.14
C LEU A 181 -20.01 9.34 23.77
N SER A 182 -20.82 8.28 23.65
CA SER A 182 -22.06 8.08 24.38
C SER A 182 -21.82 7.65 25.82
#